data_AF-A0A5S3SAP4-F1
#
_entry.id   AF-A0A5S3SAP4-F1
#
_cell.length_a   1.000
_cell.length_b   1.000
_cell.length_c   1.000
_cell.angle_alpha   90.00
_cell.angle_beta   90.00
_cell.angle_gamma   90.00
#
_symmetry.space_group_name_H-M   'P 1'
#
loop_
_entity.id
_entity.type
_entity.pdbx_description
1 polymer ?
#
loop_
_entity_poly.entity_id
_entity_poly.type
_entity_poly.pdbx_seq_one_letter_code
_entity_poly.pdbx_strand_id
1 'polypeptide(L)'
;MSEQDKRLLEIRKKNENESQKMLNEAINESAKIGKEPFNLQELKKSWSFRYENKLNEEQINRAMQEIERDYYLAGKRFMTMEQYGKHLMEMELYR
;
A
#
# COMPACT_ATOMS: atom_id res chain seq x y z
N MET A 1 4.93 24.01 -23.75
CA MET A 1 4.57 23.79 -22.34
C MET A 1 4.26 25.14 -21.72
N SER A 2 3.06 25.34 -21.20
CA SER A 2 2.65 26.59 -20.57
C SER A 2 3.31 26.76 -19.18
N GLU A 3 3.33 27.98 -18.65
CA GLU A 3 3.73 28.24 -17.26
C GLU A 3 2.87 27.46 -16.25
N GLN A 4 1.59 27.24 -16.57
CA GLN A 4 0.68 26.42 -15.75
C GLN A 4 1.10 24.94 -15.76
N ASP A 5 1.50 24.41 -16.91
CA ASP A 5 1.98 23.02 -17.03
C ASP A 5 3.26 22.79 -16.21
N LYS A 6 4.19 23.74 -16.23
CA LYS A 6 5.42 23.67 -15.43
C LYS A 6 5.11 23.63 -13.93
N ARG A 7 4.22 24.50 -13.45
CA ARG A 7 3.78 24.53 -12.04
C ARG A 7 3.09 23.24 -11.63
N LEU A 8 2.23 22.68 -12.48
CA LEU A 8 1.57 21.40 -12.22
C LEU A 8 2.59 20.25 -12.13
N LEU A 9 3.60 20.24 -12.99
CA LEU A 9 4.68 19.25 -12.94
C LEU A 9 5.52 19.37 -11.66
N GLU A 10 5.81 20.59 -11.20
CA GLU A 10 6.52 20.82 -9.94
C GLU A 10 5.73 20.32 -8.73
N ILE A 11 4.41 20.60 -8.68
CA ILE A 11 3.52 20.13 -7.62
C ILE A 11 3.47 18.59 -7.61
N ARG A 12 3.33 17.95 -8.78
CA ARG A 12 3.33 16.48 -8.88
C ARG A 12 4.62 15.87 -8.34
N LYS A 13 5.78 16.37 -8.78
CA LYS A 13 7.08 15.90 -8.31
C LYS A 13 7.25 16.09 -6.80
N LYS A 14 6.80 17.22 -6.26
CA LYS A 14 6.86 17.49 -4.82
C LYS A 14 6.00 16.48 -4.05
N ASN A 15 4.77 16.24 -4.48
CA ASN A 15 3.85 15.30 -3.85
C ASN A 15 4.38 13.85 -3.93
N GLU A 16 4.96 13.45 -5.05
CA GLU A 16 5.59 12.14 -5.22
C GLU A 16 6.76 11.95 -4.23
N ASN A 17 7.64 12.95 -4.12
CA ASN A 17 8.76 12.93 -3.19
C ASN A 17 8.31 12.86 -1.73
N GLU A 18 7.31 13.67 -1.35
CA GLU A 18 6.74 13.65 0.01
C GLU A 18 6.08 12.31 0.31
N SER A 19 5.30 11.77 -0.62
CA SER A 19 4.67 10.45 -0.51
C SER A 19 5.71 9.34 -0.32
N GLN A 20 6.79 9.35 -1.09
CA GLN A 20 7.88 8.37 -0.96
C GLN A 20 8.59 8.50 0.38
N LYS A 21 8.85 9.73 0.84
CA LYS A 21 9.47 9.98 2.14
C LYS A 21 8.61 9.43 3.28
N MET A 22 7.29 9.68 3.26
CA MET A 22 6.36 9.14 4.26
C MET A 22 6.35 7.61 4.28
N LEU A 23 6.37 6.96 3.11
CA LEU A 23 6.43 5.51 3.03
C LEU A 23 7.75 4.97 3.63
N ASN A 24 8.89 5.57 3.28
CA ASN A 24 10.19 5.17 3.83
C ASN A 24 10.24 5.35 5.35
N GLU A 25 9.66 6.42 5.88
CA GLU A 25 9.54 6.65 7.32
C GLU A 25 8.66 5.59 7.99
N ALA A 26 7.51 5.26 7.40
CA ALA A 26 6.60 4.22 7.91
C ALA A 26 7.24 2.84 7.90
N ILE A 27 8.00 2.49 6.86
CA ILE A 27 8.78 1.23 6.82
C ILE A 27 9.82 1.22 7.94
N ASN A 28 10.59 2.28 8.11
CA ASN A 28 11.57 2.37 9.19
C ASN A 28 10.93 2.31 10.58
N GLU A 29 9.77 2.93 10.77
CA GLU A 29 9.03 2.86 12.03
C GLU A 29 8.48 1.45 12.29
N SER A 30 7.95 0.78 11.25
CA SER A 30 7.45 -0.59 11.33
C SER A 30 8.50 -1.55 11.90
N ALA A 31 9.74 -1.44 11.43
CA ALA A 31 10.87 -2.21 11.94
C ALA A 31 11.15 -1.93 13.44
N LYS A 32 11.07 -0.65 13.86
CA LYS A 32 11.30 -0.25 15.26
C LYS A 32 10.20 -0.76 16.22
N ILE A 33 8.96 -0.85 15.75
CA ILE A 33 7.84 -1.34 16.57
C ILE A 33 7.69 -2.87 16.52
N GLY A 34 8.55 -3.57 15.78
CA GLY A 34 8.49 -5.03 15.65
C GLY A 34 7.30 -5.51 14.82
N LYS A 35 6.82 -4.68 13.89
CA LYS A 35 5.76 -5.06 12.95
C LYS A 35 6.33 -6.03 11.91
N GLU A 36 5.55 -7.07 11.59
CA GLU A 36 5.94 -8.08 10.61
C GLU A 36 6.21 -7.43 9.24
N PRO A 37 7.32 -7.75 8.57
CA PRO A 37 7.58 -7.26 7.21
C PRO A 37 6.48 -7.70 6.24
N PHE A 38 6.20 -6.87 5.23
CA PHE A 38 5.20 -7.25 4.23
C PHE A 38 5.61 -8.52 3.48
N ASN A 39 4.70 -9.48 3.41
CA ASN A 39 4.88 -10.73 2.66
C ASN A 39 3.55 -11.13 2.01
N LEU A 40 3.52 -11.05 0.68
CA LEU A 40 2.32 -11.37 -0.10
C LEU A 40 1.87 -12.83 0.06
N GLN A 41 2.80 -13.78 0.19
CA GLN A 41 2.45 -15.20 0.35
C GLN A 41 1.78 -15.45 1.71
N GLU A 42 2.26 -14.82 2.77
CA GLU A 42 1.62 -14.88 4.10
C GLU A 42 0.27 -14.18 4.10
N LEU A 43 0.17 -13.01 3.49
CA LEU A 43 -1.09 -12.28 3.35
C LEU A 43 -2.16 -13.12 2.64
N LYS A 44 -1.78 -13.81 1.55
CA LYS A 44 -2.68 -14.69 0.78
C LYS A 44 -3.22 -15.90 1.58
N LYS A 45 -2.69 -16.21 2.77
CA LYS A 45 -3.26 -17.25 3.65
C LYS A 45 -4.53 -16.79 4.36
N SER A 46 -4.68 -15.48 4.58
CA SER A 46 -5.80 -14.89 5.34
C SER A 46 -6.72 -14.01 4.49
N TRP A 47 -6.34 -13.75 3.24
CA TRP A 47 -7.08 -12.93 2.29
C TRP A 47 -6.93 -13.50 0.88
N SER A 48 -8.02 -13.48 0.11
CA SER A 48 -8.02 -13.88 -1.30
C SER A 48 -8.39 -12.68 -2.15
N PHE A 49 -7.51 -12.28 -3.08
CA PHE A 49 -7.76 -11.12 -3.93
C PHE A 49 -8.81 -11.44 -4.99
N ARG A 50 -10.09 -11.20 -4.67
CA ARG A 50 -11.24 -11.64 -5.47
C ARG A 50 -11.27 -11.08 -6.90
N TYR A 51 -10.57 -9.98 -7.15
CA TYR A 51 -10.55 -9.29 -8.43
C TYR A 51 -9.31 -9.60 -9.29
N GLU A 52 -8.40 -10.48 -8.85
CA GLU A 52 -7.17 -10.85 -9.59
C GLU A 52 -7.50 -11.28 -11.03
N ASN A 53 -8.55 -12.09 -11.21
CA ASN A 53 -8.97 -12.60 -12.53
C ASN A 53 -9.66 -11.58 -13.45
N LYS A 54 -9.96 -10.37 -12.95
CA LYS A 54 -10.62 -9.29 -13.71
C LYS A 54 -9.67 -8.16 -14.08
N LEU A 55 -8.43 -8.22 -13.60
CA LEU A 55 -7.42 -7.20 -13.77
C LEU A 55 -6.31 -7.72 -14.68
N ASN A 56 -5.68 -6.82 -15.42
CA ASN A 56 -4.44 -7.14 -16.12
C ASN A 56 -3.23 -7.12 -15.16
N GLU A 57 -2.10 -7.65 -15.61
CA GLU A 57 -0.88 -7.76 -14.79
C GLU A 57 -0.42 -6.41 -14.22
N GLU A 58 -0.52 -5.32 -15.01
CA GLU A 58 -0.13 -3.99 -14.55
C GLU A 58 -1.04 -3.48 -13.43
N GLN A 59 -2.34 -3.70 -13.55
CA GLN A 59 -3.32 -3.35 -12.53
C GLN A 59 -3.13 -4.17 -11.25
N ILE A 60 -2.82 -5.46 -11.37
CA ILE A 60 -2.51 -6.33 -10.23
C ILE A 60 -1.26 -5.81 -9.52
N ASN A 61 -0.19 -5.51 -10.25
CA ASN A 61 1.05 -5.00 -9.68
C ASN A 61 0.84 -3.67 -8.95
N ARG A 62 0.08 -2.74 -9.53
CA ARG A 62 -0.27 -1.48 -8.88
C ARG A 62 -1.08 -1.71 -7.60
N ALA A 63 -2.09 -2.58 -7.66
CA ALA A 63 -2.89 -2.92 -6.48
C ALA A 63 -2.04 -3.54 -5.36
N MET A 64 -1.08 -4.42 -5.70
CA MET A 64 -0.18 -5.00 -4.69
C MET A 64 0.72 -3.95 -4.04
N GLN A 65 1.24 -2.99 -4.82
CA GLN A 65 2.04 -1.88 -4.28
C GLN A 65 1.22 -0.97 -3.37
N GLU A 66 -0.03 -0.70 -3.71
CA GLU A 66 -0.95 0.07 -2.86
C GLU A 66 -1.24 -0.67 -1.55
N ILE A 67 -1.51 -1.97 -1.61
CA ILE A 67 -1.78 -2.81 -0.44
C ILE A 67 -0.57 -2.87 0.51
N GLU A 68 0.64 -3.00 -0.04
CA GLU A 68 1.88 -2.95 0.75
C GLU A 68 2.08 -1.59 1.41
N ARG A 69 1.88 -0.50 0.64
CA ARG A 69 1.99 0.86 1.16
C ARG A 69 1.02 1.09 2.31
N ASP A 70 -0.25 0.72 2.14
CA ASP A 70 -1.29 0.89 3.15
C ASP A 70 -1.00 0.07 4.41
N TYR A 71 -0.43 -1.13 4.25
CA TYR A 71 0.01 -1.93 5.38
C TYR A 71 1.00 -1.17 6.26
N TYR A 72 2.05 -0.58 5.69
CA TYR A 72 3.04 0.17 6.47
C TYR A 72 2.46 1.45 7.06
N LEU A 73 1.68 2.21 6.27
CA LEU A 73 1.05 3.46 6.72
C LEU A 73 0.02 3.25 7.84
N ALA A 74 -0.59 2.06 7.93
CA ALA A 74 -1.49 1.72 9.02
C ALA A 74 -0.78 1.63 10.40
N GLY A 75 0.55 1.68 10.45
CA GLY A 75 1.33 1.73 11.69
C GLY A 75 0.97 0.57 12.63
N LYS A 76 0.66 0.87 13.89
CA LYS A 76 0.31 -0.12 14.93
C LYS A 76 -1.08 -0.76 14.79
N ARG A 77 -1.90 -0.29 13.85
CA ARG A 77 -3.27 -0.84 13.66
C ARG A 77 -3.24 -2.32 13.28
N PHE A 78 -2.25 -2.71 12.49
CA PHE A 78 -2.00 -4.09 12.09
C PHE A 78 -0.53 -4.39 12.34
N MET A 79 -0.22 -5.39 13.14
CA MET A 79 1.16 -5.78 13.45
C MET A 79 1.60 -7.02 12.66
N THR A 80 0.65 -7.79 12.12
CA THR A 80 0.90 -9.04 11.38
C THR A 80 0.16 -9.08 10.04
N MET A 81 0.65 -9.92 9.13
CA MET A 81 0.00 -10.22 7.84
C MET A 81 -1.41 -10.81 8.04
N GLU A 82 -1.60 -11.66 9.05
CA GLU A 82 -2.90 -12.25 9.36
C GLU A 82 -3.93 -11.18 9.76
N GLN A 83 -3.55 -10.25 10.65
CA GLN A 83 -4.43 -9.15 11.07
C GLN A 83 -4.82 -8.28 9.88
N TYR A 84 -3.86 -7.97 9.02
CA TYR A 84 -4.11 -7.17 7.83
C TYR A 84 -4.97 -7.90 6.79
N GLY A 85 -4.71 -9.19 6.55
CA GLY A 85 -5.51 -10.01 5.64
C GLY A 85 -6.97 -10.12 6.08
N LYS A 86 -7.24 -10.33 7.38
CA LYS A 86 -8.61 -10.30 7.92
C LYS A 86 -9.30 -8.96 7.66
N HIS A 87 -8.60 -7.85 7.85
CA HIS A 87 -9.13 -6.52 7.56
C HIS A 87 -9.46 -6.33 6.08
N LEU A 88 -8.58 -6.75 5.17
CA LEU A 88 -8.86 -6.68 3.73
C LEU A 88 -10.09 -7.51 3.35
N MET A 89 -10.22 -8.71 3.92
CA MET A 89 -11.39 -9.56 3.70
C MET A 89 -12.68 -8.93 4.22
N GLU A 90 -12.66 -8.31 5.40
CA GLU A 90 -13.81 -7.55 5.92
C GLU A 90 -14.21 -6.42 4.97
N MET A 91 -13.24 -5.63 4.49
CA MET A 91 -13.50 -4.52 3.58
C MET A 91 -14.08 -4.97 2.23
N GLU A 92 -13.73 -6.16 1.75
CA GLU A 92 -14.30 -6.74 0.53
C GLU A 92 -15.71 -7.30 0.72
N LEU A 93 -16.10 -7.69 1.93
CA LEU A 93 -17.45 -8.20 2.21
C LEU A 93 -18.50 -7.09 2.29
N TYR A 94 -18.08 -5.85 2.57
CA TYR A 94 -18.95 -4.68 2.68
C TYR A 94 -18.93 -3.76 1.44
N ARG A 95 -18.33 -4.19 0.33
CA ARG A 95 -18.30 -3.49 -0.97
C ARG A 95 -19.21 -4.17 -1.99
#